data_AF-A0A7V9ZZL6-F1
#
_entry.id   AF-A0A7V9ZZL6-F1
#
_cell.length_a   1.000
_cell.length_b   1.000
_cell.length_c   1.000
_cell.angle_alpha   90.00
_cell.angle_beta   90.00
_cell.angle_gamma   90.00
#
_symmetry.space_group_name_H-M   'P 1'
#
loop_
_entity.id
_entity.type
_entity.pdbx_description
1 polymer ?
#
loop_
_entity_poly.entity_id
_entity_poly.type
_entity_poly.pdbx_seq_one_letter_code
_entity_poly.pdbx_strand_id
1 'polypeptide(L)' 'ARTESRGAQFRTDHPLRDDANWMRHTLATRKGDGTVELSYKPVVGGDYLPMERKY' A
#
# COMPACT_ATOMS: atom_id res chain seq x y z
N ALA A 1 3.20 -3.83 8.59
CA ALA A 1 4.00 -4.03 7.36
C ALA A 1 4.05 -2.78 6.49
N ARG A 2 2.91 -2.24 6.01
CA ARG A 2 2.88 -0.98 5.23
C ARG A 2 3.16 0.25 6.08
N THR A 3 4.20 1.01 5.75
CA THR A 3 4.68 2.21 6.45
C THR A 3 4.45 3.48 5.62
N GLU A 4 3.20 3.72 5.24
CA GLU A 4 2.75 4.97 4.58
C GLU A 4 1.34 5.32 5.06
N SER A 5 0.87 6.51 4.66
CA SER A 5 -0.54 6.89 4.73
C SER A 5 -1.11 7.09 3.33
N ARG A 6 -2.25 6.43 3.04
CA ARG A 6 -2.94 6.53 1.75
C ARG A 6 -4.44 6.28 1.91
N GLY A 7 -5.25 7.27 1.54
CA GLY A 7 -6.72 7.15 1.59
C GLY A 7 -7.21 6.93 3.02
N ALA A 8 -7.93 5.83 3.26
CA ALA A 8 -8.47 5.49 4.58
C ALA A 8 -7.44 4.88 5.55
N GLN A 9 -6.27 4.46 5.07
CA GLN A 9 -5.19 3.99 5.93
C GLN A 9 -4.29 5.18 6.30
N PHE A 10 -4.44 5.68 7.52
CA PHE A 10 -3.63 6.77 8.06
C PHE A 10 -2.79 6.28 9.25
N ARG A 11 -1.52 6.69 9.27
CA ARG A 11 -0.52 6.37 10.28
C ARG A 11 0.12 7.66 10.76
N THR A 12 0.10 7.90 12.07
CA THR A 12 0.71 9.11 12.66
C THR A 12 2.24 9.10 12.59
N ASP A 13 2.86 7.92 12.58
CA ASP A 13 4.30 7.74 12.43
C ASP A 13 4.78 7.81 10.97
N HIS A 14 3.86 7.65 10.01
CA HIS A 14 4.12 7.79 8.57
C HIS A 14 2.99 8.55 7.88
N PRO A 15 2.88 9.87 8.08
CA PRO A 15 1.72 10.65 7.65
C PRO A 15 1.65 10.90 6.14
N LEU A 16 2.76 10.69 5.42
CA LEU A 16 2.87 10.96 3.99
C LEU A 16 2.63 9.71 3.15
N ARG A 17 2.24 9.96 1.90
CA ARG A 17 2.13 8.95 0.84
C ARG A 17 3.53 8.62 0.31
N ASP A 18 3.85 7.34 0.18
CA ASP A 18 5.16 6.90 -0.34
C ASP A 18 4.93 6.03 -1.58
N ASP A 19 4.87 6.70 -2.73
CA ASP A 19 4.65 6.03 -4.02
C ASP A 19 5.86 5.19 -4.45
N ALA A 20 7.08 5.54 -4.04
CA ALA A 20 8.30 4.82 -4.42
C ALA A 20 8.33 3.41 -3.80
N ASN A 21 7.96 3.30 -2.52
CA ASN A 21 7.97 2.01 -1.83
C ASN A 21 6.60 1.35 -1.77
N TRP A 22 5.49 2.09 -1.81
CA TRP A 22 4.18 1.52 -1.48
C TRP A 22 3.13 1.61 -2.58
N MET A 23 3.50 1.97 -3.81
CA MET A 23 2.64 1.81 -4.99
C MET A 23 2.50 0.34 -5.43
N ARG A 24 1.91 -0.47 -4.55
CA ARG A 24 1.67 -1.92 -4.72
C ARG A 24 0.40 -2.32 -3.97
N HIS A 25 -0.21 -3.42 -4.37
CA HIS A 25 -1.26 -4.08 -3.61
C HIS A 25 -0.65 -4.98 -2.55
N THR A 26 -1.15 -4.91 -1.31
CA THR A 26 -0.84 -5.88 -0.26
C THR A 26 -1.86 -7.01 -0.35
N LEU A 27 -1.38 -8.24 -0.50
CA LEU A 27 -2.19 -9.45 -0.50
C LEU A 27 -1.85 -10.22 0.77
N ALA A 28 -2.88 -10.69 1.49
CA ALA A 28 -2.70 -11.50 2.68
C ALA A 28 -3.28 -12.89 2.42
N THR A 29 -2.46 -13.92 2.58
CA THR A 29 -2.86 -15.32 2.42
C THR A 29 -2.67 -16.04 3.74
N ARG A 30 -3.71 -16.69 4.24
CA ARG A 30 -3.63 -17.52 5.44
C ARG A 30 -3.15 -18.92 5.05
N LYS A 31 -2.04 -19.37 5.63
CA LYS A 31 -1.50 -20.73 5.45
C LYS A 31 -2.23 -21.74 6.34
N GLY A 32 -2.04 -23.02 6.02
CA GLY A 32 -2.67 -24.14 6.74
C GLY A 32 -2.29 -24.22 8.23
N ASP A 33 -1.10 -23.73 8.59
CA ASP A 33 -0.61 -23.59 9.96
C ASP A 33 -1.20 -22.38 10.72
N GLY A 34 -2.05 -21.58 10.06
CA GLY A 34 -2.67 -20.38 10.63
C GLY A 34 -1.81 -19.12 10.52
N THR A 35 -0.59 -19.20 9.97
CA THR A 35 0.24 -18.02 9.72
C THR A 35 -0.33 -17.18 8.56
N VAL A 36 -0.10 -15.86 8.59
CA VAL A 36 -0.50 -14.95 7.52
C VAL A 36 0.75 -14.55 6.74
N GLU A 37 0.78 -14.93 5.47
CA GLU A 37 1.79 -14.52 4.53
C GLU A 37 1.33 -13.26 3.80
N LEU A 38 2.18 -12.24 3.81
CA LEU A 38 1.96 -11.02 3.04
C LEU A 38 2.76 -11.09 1.75
N SER A 39 2.06 -10.99 0.63
CA SER A 39 2.67 -10.82 -0.69
C SER A 39 2.29 -9.47 -1.26
N TYR A 40 3.06 -9.01 -2.25
CA TYR A 40 2.88 -7.70 -2.87
C TYR A 40 2.83 -7.83 -4.38
N LYS A 41 1.86 -7.17 -5.00
CA LYS A 41 1.73 -7.09 -6.46
C LYS A 41 1.87 -5.63 -6.91
N PRO A 42 2.68 -5.31 -7.94
CA PRO A 42 2.78 -3.94 -8.43
C PRO A 42 1.41 -3.45 -8.94
N VAL A 43 1.15 -2.15 -8.76
CA VAL A 43 -0.01 -1.50 -9.39
C VAL A 43 0.26 -1.37 -10.88
N VAL A 44 -0.71 -1.70 -11.72
CA VAL A 44 -0.63 -1.42 -13.16
C VAL A 44 -0.82 0.08 -13.36
N GLY A 45 0.19 0.75 -13.91
CA GLY A 45 0.10 2.16 -14.27
C GLY A 45 -0.92 2.37 -15.39
N GLY A 46 -1.74 3.40 -15.26
CA GLY A 46 -2.59 3.91 -16.34
C GLY A 46 -2.06 5.26 -16.85
N ASP A 47 -2.85 5.92 -17.69
CA ASP A 47 -2.46 7.19 -18.33
C ASP A 47 -2.30 8.36 -17.34
N TYR A 48 -2.79 8.21 -16.11
CA TYR A 48 -2.72 9.23 -15.07
C TYR A 48 -1.55 8.96 -14.12
N LEU A 49 -0.59 9.89 -14.13
CA LEU A 49 0.53 9.85 -13.20
C LEU A 49 0.06 10.15 -11.76
N PRO A 50 0.71 9.55 -10.75
CA PRO A 50 0.40 9.81 -9.34
C PRO A 50 0.66 11.29 -9.01
N MET A 51 -0.38 12.00 -8.59
CA MET A 51 -0.30 13.39 -8.11
C MET A 51 -0.85 13.49 -6.69
N GLU A 52 -0.46 14.52 -5.97
CA GLU A 52 -1.00 14.82 -4.64
C GLU A 52 -2.50 15.09 -4.74
N ARG A 53 -3.29 14.51 -3.82
CA ARG A 53 -4.74 14.71 -3.79
C ARG A 53 -5.07 15.89 -2.90
N LYS A 54 -5.54 16.98 -3.50
CA LYS A 54 -6.12 18.15 -2.82
C LYS A 54 -7.65 18.09 -2.89
N TYR A 55 -8.33 18.51 -1.82
CA TYR A 55 -9.79 18.63 -1.75
C TYR A 55 -10.22 20.09 -1.84
#